data_AF-A0A4Q5SEP2-F1
#
_entry.id   AF-A0A4Q5SEP2-F1
#
_cell.length_a   1.000
_cell.length_b   1.000
_cell.length_c   1.000
_cell.angle_alpha   90.00
_cell.angle_beta   90.00
_cell.angle_gamma   90.00
#
_symmetry.space_group_name_H-M   'P 1'
#
loop_
_entity.id
_entity.type
_entity.pdbx_description
1 polymer ?
#
loop_
_entity_poly.entity_id
_entity_poly.type
_entity_poly.pdbx_seq_one_letter_code
_entity_poly.pdbx_strand_id
1 'polypeptide(L)'
;HIRFAGQVTGCEGYVESSAVGLMAGMMAAAELAGRDWTPPPRTTALGALLAHITGDAEAETYQPMNVNFGLFPPLPEVAKKSRKLAYTDRAKADFGAWQAASQLVPA
;
A
#
# COMPACT_ATOMS: atom_id res chain seq x y z
N HIS A 1 4.42 -15.55 14.81
CA HIS A 1 4.57 -14.29 14.04
C HIS A 1 3.45 -13.34 14.42
N ILE A 2 3.77 -12.12 14.84
CA ILE A 2 2.80 -11.07 15.20
C ILE A 2 2.81 -10.01 14.10
N ARG A 3 1.64 -9.56 13.66
CA ARG A 3 1.46 -8.47 12.69
C ARG A 3 0.52 -7.43 13.28
N PHE A 4 0.79 -6.17 12.98
CA PHE A 4 -0.03 -5.03 13.38
C PHE A 4 -0.83 -4.49 12.19
N ALA A 5 -2.04 -4.00 12.43
CA ALA A 5 -2.89 -3.39 11.43
C ALA A 5 -3.86 -2.38 12.03
N GLY A 6 -4.33 -1.44 11.22
CA GLY A 6 -5.18 -0.35 11.67
C GLY A 6 -4.38 0.75 12.35
N GLN A 7 -5.06 1.63 13.08
CA GLN A 7 -4.45 2.86 13.63
C GLN A 7 -3.16 2.65 14.44
N VAL A 8 -2.97 1.48 15.05
CA VAL A 8 -1.73 1.12 15.76
C VAL A 8 -0.48 1.17 14.86
N THR A 9 -0.62 1.05 13.53
CA THR A 9 0.47 1.19 12.56
C THR A 9 0.70 2.63 12.11
N GLY A 10 -0.04 3.60 12.65
CA GLY A 10 0.01 4.99 12.22
C GLY A 10 -0.72 5.29 10.91
N CYS A 11 -1.63 4.43 10.44
CA CYS A 11 -2.58 4.84 9.42
C CYS A 11 -3.77 5.57 10.05
N GLU A 12 -4.30 6.60 9.39
CA GLU A 12 -5.50 7.33 9.82
C GLU A 12 -6.66 7.09 8.85
N GLY A 13 -7.87 6.84 9.37
CA GLY A 13 -9.07 6.59 8.56
C GLY A 13 -9.48 5.12 8.46
N TYR A 14 -10.77 4.89 8.18
CA TYR A 14 -11.35 3.54 8.08
C TYR A 14 -10.86 2.77 6.86
N VAL A 15 -10.66 3.46 5.72
CA VAL A 15 -10.24 2.85 4.46
C VAL A 15 -8.79 2.38 4.58
N GLU A 16 -7.91 3.22 5.11
CA GLU A 16 -6.51 2.92 5.34
C GLU A 16 -6.35 1.80 6.37
N SER A 17 -7.12 1.85 7.46
CA SER A 17 -7.11 0.79 8.48
C SER A 17 -7.53 -0.56 7.88
N SER A 18 -8.58 -0.57 7.06
CA SER A 18 -9.06 -1.78 6.37
C SER A 18 -8.03 -2.29 5.35
N ALA A 19 -7.36 -1.38 4.63
CA ALA A 19 -6.30 -1.71 3.68
C ALA A 19 -5.10 -2.38 4.35
N VAL A 20 -4.62 -1.83 5.47
CA VAL A 20 -3.52 -2.43 6.24
C VAL A 20 -3.96 -3.78 6.83
N GLY A 21 -5.20 -3.87 7.34
CA GLY A 21 -5.78 -5.13 7.82
C GLY A 21 -5.80 -6.23 6.75
N LEU A 22 -6.26 -5.88 5.54
CA LEU A 22 -6.26 -6.80 4.40
C LEU A 22 -4.85 -7.29 4.08
N MET A 23 -3.87 -6.38 3.95
CA MET A 23 -2.49 -6.76 3.64
C MET A 23 -1.87 -7.63 4.74
N ALA A 24 -2.08 -7.29 6.01
CA ALA A 24 -1.60 -8.09 7.14
C ALA A 24 -2.22 -9.49 7.15
N GLY A 25 -3.51 -9.60 6.82
CA GLY A 25 -4.21 -10.88 6.68
C GLY A 25 -3.67 -11.71 5.51
N MET A 26 -3.47 -11.10 4.35
CA MET A 26 -2.87 -11.78 3.18
C MET A 26 -1.45 -12.28 3.47
N MET A 27 -0.63 -11.47 4.16
CA MET A 27 0.70 -11.86 4.61
C MET A 27 0.65 -13.06 5.56
N ALA A 28 -0.24 -13.03 6.56
CA ALA A 28 -0.39 -14.11 7.51
C ALA A 28 -0.88 -15.41 6.84
N ALA A 29 -1.85 -15.30 5.92
CA ALA A 29 -2.37 -16.44 5.18
C ALA A 29 -1.31 -17.08 4.27
N ALA A 30 -0.48 -16.27 3.59
CA ALA A 30 0.62 -16.77 2.78
C ALA A 30 1.67 -17.52 3.63
N GLU A 31 2.07 -16.93 4.76
CA GLU A 31 3.02 -17.54 5.69
C GLU A 31 2.50 -18.87 6.26
N LEU A 32 1.24 -18.92 6.70
CA LEU A 32 0.62 -20.15 7.19
C LEU A 32 0.50 -21.24 6.10
N ALA A 33 0.42 -20.84 4.84
CA ALA A 33 0.41 -21.74 3.69
C ALA A 33 1.83 -22.11 3.20
N GLY A 34 2.91 -21.66 3.85
CA GLY A 34 4.28 -21.88 3.41
C GLY A 34 4.61 -21.23 2.06
N ARG A 35 3.91 -20.14 1.70
CA ARG A 35 4.12 -19.37 0.48
C ARG A 35 4.70 -18.00 0.78
N ASP A 36 5.48 -17.48 -0.16
CA ASP A 36 5.92 -16.09 -0.11
C ASP A 36 4.77 -15.14 -0.42
N TRP A 37 4.74 -14.00 0.28
CA TRP A 37 3.82 -12.91 -0.02
C TRP A 37 4.53 -11.81 -0.79
N THR A 38 3.90 -11.35 -1.88
CA THR A 38 4.39 -10.22 -2.67
C THR A 38 3.54 -8.99 -2.41
N PRO A 39 4.11 -7.86 -1.94
CA PRO A 39 3.35 -6.64 -1.66
C PRO A 39 2.84 -5.99 -2.95
N PRO A 40 1.73 -5.22 -2.87
CA PRO A 40 1.30 -4.38 -3.98
C PRO A 40 2.36 -3.31 -4.31
N PRO A 41 2.49 -2.86 -5.58
CA PRO A 41 3.52 -1.91 -5.97
C PRO A 41 3.39 -0.57 -5.23
N ARG A 42 4.53 0.07 -4.94
CA ARG A 42 4.58 1.41 -4.27
C ARG A 42 3.86 2.51 -5.04
N THR A 43 3.62 2.32 -6.33
CA THR A 43 2.84 3.20 -7.19
C THR A 43 1.32 3.11 -6.96
N THR A 44 0.87 2.17 -6.14
CA THR A 44 -0.54 2.00 -5.73
C THR A 44 -0.77 2.62 -4.35
N ALA A 45 -2.03 2.93 -4.01
CA ALA A 45 -2.37 3.43 -2.68
C ALA A 45 -1.99 2.45 -1.57
N LEU A 46 -2.20 1.15 -1.78
CA LEU A 46 -1.86 0.10 -0.82
C LEU A 46 -0.35 -0.01 -0.61
N GLY A 47 0.42 -0.05 -1.69
CA GLY A 47 1.88 -0.16 -1.60
C GLY A 47 2.55 1.10 -1.09
N ALA A 48 2.03 2.29 -1.43
CA ALA A 48 2.49 3.56 -0.88
C ALA A 48 2.23 3.65 0.63
N LEU A 49 1.02 3.27 1.07
CA LEU A 49 0.67 3.22 2.49
C LEU A 49 1.55 2.21 3.24
N LEU A 50 1.74 1.01 2.69
CA LEU A 50 2.61 0.00 3.28
C LEU A 50 4.04 0.51 3.44
N ALA A 51 4.62 1.08 2.38
CA ALA A 51 6.00 1.58 2.42
C ALA A 51 6.17 2.72 3.44
N HIS A 52 5.18 3.61 3.55
CA HIS A 52 5.16 4.67 4.54
C HIS A 52 5.21 4.14 5.98
N ILE A 53 4.38 3.15 6.32
CA ILE A 53 4.30 2.60 7.68
C ILE A 53 5.44 1.63 8.01
N THR A 54 6.18 1.09 7.01
CA THR A 54 7.25 0.09 7.24
C THR A 54 8.67 0.57 6.99
N GLY A 55 8.92 1.73 6.37
CA GLY A 55 10.32 2.10 6.09
C GLY A 55 10.63 3.48 5.54
N ASP A 56 9.66 4.23 5.01
CA ASP A 56 9.96 5.55 4.40
C ASP A 56 9.92 6.72 5.39
N ALA A 57 9.61 6.48 6.67
CA ALA A 57 9.40 7.55 7.61
C ALA A 57 10.49 7.60 8.69
N GLU A 58 11.01 8.81 8.93
CA GLU A 58 11.90 9.13 10.04
C GLU A 58 11.16 8.92 11.36
N ALA A 59 11.56 7.91 12.13
CA ALA A 59 10.87 7.47 13.34
C ALA A 59 10.62 8.61 14.35
N GLU A 60 11.53 9.58 14.41
CA GLU A 60 11.48 10.74 15.32
C GLU A 60 10.39 11.76 14.95
N THR A 61 9.95 11.77 13.69
CA THR A 61 8.95 12.73 13.18
C THR A 61 7.73 12.04 12.59
N TYR A 62 7.62 10.73 12.76
CA TYR A 62 6.51 9.95 12.25
C TYR A 62 5.19 10.47 12.83
N GLN A 63 4.27 10.80 11.94
CA GLN A 63 2.92 11.21 12.29
C GLN A 63 1.94 10.31 11.54
N PRO A 64 0.87 9.85 12.20
CA PRO A 64 -0.18 9.15 11.50
C PRO A 64 -0.75 10.01 10.37
N MET A 65 -1.05 9.38 9.23
CA MET A 65 -1.69 10.09 8.13
C MET A 65 -2.54 9.19 7.23
N ASN A 66 -3.51 9.84 6.59
CA ASN A 66 -4.24 9.29 5.46
C ASN A 66 -3.36 9.19 4.21
N VAL A 67 -3.80 8.35 3.27
CA VAL A 67 -3.13 8.24 1.97
C VAL A 67 -3.24 9.56 1.21
N ASN A 68 -2.13 10.01 0.64
CA ASN A 68 -2.08 11.20 -0.19
C ASN A 68 -1.06 11.01 -1.32
N PHE A 69 -1.14 11.83 -2.39
CA PHE A 69 -0.26 11.69 -3.55
C PHE A 69 1.23 11.94 -3.25
N GLY A 70 1.58 12.54 -2.10
CA GLY A 70 2.97 12.71 -1.67
C GLY A 70 3.64 11.39 -1.28
N LEU A 71 2.87 10.35 -0.94
CA LEU A 71 3.39 9.02 -0.63
C LEU A 71 3.77 8.20 -1.87
N PHE A 72 3.30 8.60 -3.05
CA PHE A 72 3.49 7.86 -4.28
C PHE A 72 4.84 8.26 -4.91
N PRO A 73 5.58 7.32 -5.53
CA PRO A 73 6.75 7.64 -6.33
C PRO A 73 6.45 8.78 -7.33
N PRO A 74 7.36 9.72 -7.57
CA PRO A 74 7.07 10.86 -8.43
C PRO A 74 6.69 10.42 -9.85
N LEU A 75 5.89 11.24 -10.53
CA LEU A 75 5.66 11.10 -11.96
C LEU A 75 6.74 11.86 -12.74
N PRO A 76 6.99 11.48 -14.00
CA PRO A 76 7.66 12.36 -14.96
C PRO A 76 6.93 13.70 -15.10
N GLU A 77 7.53 14.64 -15.83
CA GLU A 77 6.99 15.98 -15.98
C GLU A 77 5.59 15.96 -16.62
N VAL A 78 4.56 16.17 -15.79
CA VAL A 78 3.15 16.20 -16.18
C VAL A 78 2.54 17.55 -15.84
N ALA A 79 1.69 18.04 -16.73
CA ALA A 79 0.92 19.26 -16.50
C ALA A 79 0.16 19.18 -15.17
N LYS A 80 0.19 20.27 -14.39
CA LYS A 80 -0.39 20.34 -13.04
C LYS A 80 -1.85 19.84 -12.99
N LYS A 81 -2.64 20.18 -14.00
CA LYS A 81 -4.06 19.79 -14.13
C LYS A 81 -4.26 18.28 -14.30
N SER A 82 -3.32 17.60 -14.95
CA SER A 82 -3.40 16.17 -15.27
C SER A 82 -2.68 15.28 -14.25
N ARG A 83 -1.98 15.87 -13.29
CA ARG A 83 -1.11 15.13 -12.35
C ARG A 83 -1.87 14.09 -11.53
N LYS A 84 -3.03 14.44 -10.96
CA LYS A 84 -3.84 13.50 -10.16
C LYS A 84 -4.31 12.31 -11.01
N LEU A 85 -4.78 12.58 -12.22
CA LEU A 85 -5.23 11.55 -13.16
C LEU A 85 -4.08 10.61 -13.54
N ALA A 86 -2.91 11.17 -13.88
CA ALA A 86 -1.73 10.38 -14.22
C ALA A 86 -1.28 9.47 -13.06
N TYR A 87 -1.35 9.96 -11.81
CA TYR A 87 -1.08 9.11 -10.64
C TYR A 87 -2.07 7.96 -10.55
N THR A 88 -3.36 8.25 -10.68
CA THR A 88 -4.41 7.22 -10.58
C THR A 88 -4.37 6.22 -11.73
N ASP A 89 -4.01 6.64 -12.94
CA ASP A 89 -3.93 5.76 -14.10
C ASP A 89 -2.75 4.79 -13.97
N ARG A 90 -1.57 5.29 -13.58
CA ARG A 90 -0.42 4.44 -13.25
C ARG A 90 -0.77 3.48 -12.11
N ALA A 91 -1.38 3.97 -11.04
CA ALA A 91 -1.77 3.15 -9.90
C ALA A 91 -2.74 2.01 -10.30
N LYS A 92 -3.73 2.29 -11.15
CA LYS A 92 -4.67 1.28 -11.64
C LYS A 92 -3.98 0.23 -12.52
N ALA A 93 -3.11 0.66 -13.43
CA ALA A 93 -2.37 -0.24 -14.32
C ALA A 93 -1.47 -1.19 -13.51
N ASP A 94 -0.67 -0.63 -12.59
CA ASP A 94 0.27 -1.39 -11.77
C ASP A 94 -0.44 -2.31 -10.78
N PHE A 95 -1.56 -1.85 -10.19
CA PHE A 95 -2.38 -2.68 -9.32
C PHE A 95 -3.01 -3.84 -10.09
N GLY A 96 -3.51 -3.60 -11.30
CA GLY A 96 -4.08 -4.65 -12.16
C GLY A 96 -3.04 -5.70 -12.54
N ALA A 97 -1.83 -5.28 -12.90
CA ALA A 97 -0.72 -6.19 -13.18
C ALA A 97 -0.34 -7.04 -11.96
N TRP A 98 -0.23 -6.42 -10.79
CA TRP A 98 0.05 -7.15 -9.54
C TRP A 98 -1.07 -8.12 -9.17
N GLN A 99 -2.33 -7.72 -9.31
CA GLN A 99 -3.48 -8.58 -9.02
C GLN A 99 -3.51 -9.81 -9.96
N ALA A 100 -3.21 -9.62 -11.25
CA ALA A 100 -3.15 -10.72 -12.21
C ALA A 100 -1.99 -11.71 -11.93
N ALA A 101 -0.87 -11.22 -11.43
CA ALA A 101 0.29 -12.04 -11.05
C ALA A 101 0.13 -12.70 -9.67
N SER A 102 -0.72 -12.15 -8.81
CA SER A 102 -0.92 -12.65 -7.45
C SER A 102 -1.76 -13.93 -7.47
N GLN A 103 -1.22 -15.03 -6.93
CA GLN A 103 -2.02 -16.20 -6.58
C GLN A 103 -2.91 -15.84 -5.39
N LEU A 104 -4.12 -15.33 -5.68
CA LEU A 104 -5.12 -15.09 -4.64
C LEU A 104 -5.31 -16.39 -3.86
N VAL A 105 -5.17 -16.30 -2.53
CA VAL A 105 -5.55 -17.39 -1.64
C VAL A 105 -7.06 -17.59 -1.85
N PRO A 106 -7.52 -18.79 -2.22
CA PRO A 106 -8.96 -19.06 -2.28
C PRO A 106 -9.59 -18.68 -0.95
N ALA A 107 -10.70 -17.94 -1.00
CA ALA A 107 -11.48 -17.57 0.19
C ALA A 107 -12.16 -18.79 0.81
#